data_AF-A0A8X8WUK0-F1
#
_entry.id   AF-A0A8X8WUK0-F1
#
_cell.length_a   1.000
_cell.length_b   1.000
_cell.length_c   1.000
_cell.angle_alpha   90.00
_cell.angle_beta   90.00
_cell.angle_gamma   90.00
#
_symmetry.space_group_name_H-M   'P 1'
#
loop_
_entity.id
_entity.type
_entity.pdbx_description
1 polymer ?
#
loop_
_entity_poly.entity_id
_entity_poly.type
_entity_poly.pdbx_seq_one_letter_code
_entity_poly.pdbx_strand_id
1 'polypeptide(L)'
;MTDVVGEILNGLRCYFDKALPAILLYKKERLQYREAVSDNTSPSTIYGAEHLLRLFVKLPELLAYVKIDEETLIRLQQRLLEFIKFLQNNESAFFLSAYDPKATEGGGKTKDS
;
A
#
# COMPACT_ATOMS: atom_id res chain seq x y z
N MET A 1 -6.65 -14.02 21.14
CA MET A 1 -5.34 -14.17 20.47
C MET A 1 -5.20 -13.28 19.21
N THR A 2 -6.22 -12.46 18.89
CA THR A 2 -6.33 -11.64 17.67
C THR A 2 -5.91 -10.16 17.84
N ASP A 3 -5.47 -9.75 19.02
CA ASP A 3 -5.32 -8.33 19.38
C ASP A 3 -4.12 -7.66 18.68
N VAL A 4 -2.92 -8.22 18.87
CA VAL A 4 -1.66 -7.60 18.40
C VAL A 4 -1.53 -7.60 16.86
N VAL A 5 -1.96 -8.68 16.19
CA VAL A 5 -1.90 -8.75 14.71
C VAL A 5 -2.90 -7.77 14.10
N GLY A 6 -4.11 -7.66 14.68
CA GLY A 6 -5.10 -6.70 14.25
C GLY A 6 -4.61 -5.25 14.41
N GLU A 7 -3.96 -4.94 15.52
CA GLU A 7 -3.33 -3.63 15.75
C GLU A 7 -2.25 -3.30 14.71
N ILE A 8 -1.35 -4.25 14.41
CA ILE A 8 -0.30 -4.06 13.40
C ILE A 8 -0.93 -3.80 12.02
N LEU A 9 -1.95 -4.58 11.64
CA LEU A 9 -2.62 -4.42 10.35
C LEU A 9 -3.38 -3.09 10.26
N ASN A 10 -4.06 -2.67 11.34
CA ASN A 10 -4.72 -1.37 11.41
C ASN A 10 -3.71 -0.23 11.32
N GLY A 11 -2.57 -0.37 11.99
CA GLY A 11 -1.45 0.56 11.91
C GLY A 11 -0.93 0.69 10.47
N LEU A 12 -0.62 -0.43 9.83
CA LEU A 12 -0.17 -0.46 8.43
C LEU A 12 -1.17 0.17 7.48
N ARG A 13 -2.47 -0.10 7.64
CA ARG A 13 -3.53 0.51 6.84
C ARG A 13 -3.56 2.03 7.01
N CYS A 14 -3.50 2.52 8.25
CA CYS A 14 -3.47 3.95 8.54
C CYS A 14 -2.21 4.62 7.96
N TYR A 15 -1.05 3.96 8.09
CA TYR A 15 0.20 4.44 7.48
C TYR A 15 0.09 4.49 5.96
N PHE A 16 -0.48 3.46 5.35
CA PHE A 16 -0.68 3.40 3.91
C PHE A 16 -1.56 4.55 3.41
N ASP A 17 -2.72 4.77 4.05
CA ASP A 17 -3.66 5.82 3.68
C ASP A 17 -3.03 7.22 3.70
N LYS A 18 -2.12 7.47 4.66
CA LYS A 18 -1.39 8.75 4.77
C LYS A 18 -0.17 8.83 3.87
N ALA A 19 0.61 7.75 3.78
CA ALA A 19 1.86 7.72 3.02
C ALA A 19 1.60 7.70 1.52
N LEU A 20 0.49 7.11 1.07
CA LEU A 20 0.21 6.95 -0.35
C LEU A 20 0.25 8.30 -1.12
N PRO A 21 -0.62 9.29 -0.82
CA PRO A 21 -0.59 10.58 -1.51
C PRO A 21 0.69 11.38 -1.26
N ALA A 22 1.37 11.14 -0.13
CA ALA A 22 2.56 11.88 0.26
C ALA A 22 3.80 11.43 -0.53
N ILE A 23 4.13 10.14 -0.47
CA ILE A 23 5.45 9.62 -0.86
C ILE A 23 5.43 8.34 -1.73
N LEU A 24 4.31 7.61 -1.85
CA LEU A 24 4.30 6.31 -2.55
C LEU A 24 3.91 6.41 -4.03
N LEU A 25 3.27 7.51 -4.45
CA LEU A 25 2.84 7.72 -5.84
C LEU A 25 3.90 8.45 -6.67
N TYR A 26 4.19 7.91 -7.86
CA TYR A 26 4.94 8.61 -8.89
C TYR A 26 4.13 9.78 -9.47
N LYS A 27 4.83 10.71 -10.12
CA LYS A 27 4.23 11.93 -10.69
C LYS A 27 3.04 11.65 -11.61
N LYS A 28 3.08 10.56 -12.39
CA LYS A 28 2.01 10.14 -13.31
C LYS A 28 0.78 9.58 -12.57
N GLU A 29 0.99 8.85 -11.48
CA GLU A 29 -0.10 8.23 -10.70
C GLU A 29 -0.88 9.26 -9.86
N ARG A 30 -0.32 10.44 -9.61
CA ARG A 30 -0.99 11.51 -8.83
C ARG A 30 -2.26 12.04 -9.49
N LEU A 31 -2.34 12.04 -10.83
CA LEU A 31 -3.56 12.47 -11.52
C LEU A 31 -4.67 11.44 -11.31
N GLN A 32 -4.36 10.15 -11.54
CA GLN A 32 -5.28 9.04 -11.27
C GLN A 32 -5.77 9.04 -9.82
N TYR A 33 -4.88 9.29 -8.85
CA TYR A 33 -5.27 9.38 -7.44
C TYR A 33 -6.32 10.46 -7.19
N ARG A 34 -6.15 11.66 -7.76
CA ARG A 34 -7.12 12.76 -7.60
C ARG A 34 -8.50 12.45 -8.19
N GLU A 35 -8.56 11.60 -9.20
CA GLU A 35 -9.82 11.20 -9.85
C GLU A 35 -10.47 10.01 -9.13
N ALA A 36 -9.67 9.07 -8.65
CA ALA A 36 -10.14 7.83 -8.03
C ALA A 36 -10.45 7.98 -6.53
N VAL A 37 -9.72 8.82 -5.80
CA VAL A 37 -9.86 8.98 -4.35
C VAL A 37 -10.67 10.25 -4.05
N SER A 38 -11.87 10.05 -3.50
CA SER A 38 -12.73 11.11 -2.97
C SER A 38 -12.55 11.24 -1.44
N ASP A 39 -13.05 12.33 -0.85
CA ASP A 39 -12.90 12.63 0.59
C ASP A 39 -13.40 11.52 1.53
N ASN A 40 -14.30 10.66 1.05
CA ASN A 40 -14.91 9.58 1.83
C ASN A 40 -14.34 8.18 1.51
N THR A 41 -13.28 8.09 0.71
CA THR A 41 -12.68 6.81 0.29
C THR A 41 -11.24 6.68 0.79
N SER A 42 -10.96 5.61 1.52
CA SER A 42 -9.60 5.29 1.97
C SER A 42 -8.74 4.80 0.80
N PRO A 43 -7.51 5.32 0.61
CA PRO A 43 -6.60 4.80 -0.41
C PRO A 43 -6.36 3.29 -0.34
N SER A 44 -6.39 2.70 0.86
CA SER A 44 -6.27 1.25 1.09
C SER A 44 -7.35 0.40 0.43
N THR A 45 -8.49 0.99 0.02
CA THR A 45 -9.57 0.25 -0.66
C THR A 45 -9.48 0.33 -2.18
N ILE A 46 -8.61 1.18 -2.71
CA ILE A 46 -8.45 1.41 -4.15
C ILE A 46 -7.12 0.82 -4.64
N TYR A 47 -6.05 1.01 -3.87
CA TYR A 47 -4.70 0.60 -4.24
C TYR A 47 -4.36 -0.77 -3.64
N GLY A 48 -3.68 -1.60 -4.43
CA GLY A 48 -3.40 -3.00 -4.11
C GLY A 48 -2.01 -3.28 -3.54
N ALA A 49 -1.58 -4.54 -3.67
CA ALA A 49 -0.35 -5.07 -3.09
C ALA A 49 0.93 -4.37 -3.61
N GLU A 50 0.91 -3.89 -4.86
CA GLU A 50 2.05 -3.20 -5.48
C GLU A 50 2.43 -1.91 -4.75
N HIS A 51 1.45 -1.06 -4.49
CA HIS A 51 1.66 0.18 -3.73
C HIS A 51 1.97 -0.13 -2.27
N LEU A 52 1.37 -1.19 -1.72
CA LEU A 52 1.66 -1.63 -0.36
C LEU A 52 3.13 -2.04 -0.21
N LEU A 53 3.73 -2.72 -1.19
CA LEU A 53 5.17 -3.03 -1.17
C LEU A 53 6.04 -1.76 -1.15
N ARG A 54 5.62 -0.68 -1.83
CA ARG A 54 6.35 0.61 -1.76
C ARG A 54 6.34 1.18 -0.34
N LEU A 55 5.28 0.97 0.44
CA LEU A 55 5.25 1.35 1.85
C LEU A 55 6.33 0.62 2.63
N PHE A 56 6.55 -0.68 2.40
CA PHE A 56 7.58 -1.44 3.10
C PHE A 56 9.01 -0.94 2.84
N VAL A 57 9.27 -0.35 1.67
CA VAL A 57 10.56 0.31 1.38
C VAL A 57 10.73 1.59 2.20
N LYS A 58 9.64 2.31 2.46
CA LYS A 58 9.63 3.57 3.24
C LYS A 58 9.39 3.39 4.73
N LEU A 59 8.93 2.21 5.13
CA LEU A 59 8.60 1.90 6.51
C LEU A 59 9.81 2.04 7.46
N PRO A 60 11.06 1.64 7.11
CA PRO A 60 12.22 1.86 7.97
C PRO A 60 12.48 3.35 8.24
N GLU A 61 12.34 4.20 7.21
CA GLU A 61 12.46 5.65 7.36
C GLU A 61 11.37 6.19 8.31
N LEU A 62 10.13 5.71 8.18
CA LEU A 62 9.01 6.12 9.03
C LEU A 62 9.16 5.66 10.48
N LEU A 63 9.60 4.42 10.69
CA LEU A 63 9.81 3.83 12.02
C LEU A 63 10.97 4.50 12.78
N ALA A 64 11.96 5.05 12.08
CA ALA A 64 13.06 5.79 12.70
C ALA A 64 12.60 7.05 13.47
N TYR A 65 11.43 7.61 13.12
CA TYR A 65 10.85 8.76 13.83
C TYR A 65 10.03 8.37 15.07
N VAL A 66 9.78 7.07 15.28
CA VAL A 66 8.98 6.57 16.39
C VAL A 66 9.91 5.99 17.47
N LYS A 67 9.69 6.39 18.72
CA LYS A 67 10.39 5.79 19.87
C LYS A 67 9.78 4.43 20.19
N ILE A 68 10.32 3.39 19.57
CA ILE A 68 9.97 1.98 19.85
C ILE A 68 11.18 1.35 20.54
N ASP A 69 10.94 0.54 21.58
CA ASP A 69 12.01 -0.24 22.19
C ASP A 69 12.54 -1.31 21.22
N GLU A 70 13.79 -1.72 21.42
CA GLU A 70 14.49 -2.61 20.49
C GLU A 70 13.83 -4.00 20.38
N GLU A 71 13.34 -4.55 21.49
CA GLU A 71 12.68 -5.87 21.51
C GLU A 71 11.38 -5.85 20.71
N THR A 72 10.54 -4.83 20.93
CA THR A 72 9.30 -4.63 20.18
C THR A 72 9.57 -4.37 18.70
N LEU A 73 10.62 -3.61 18.37
CA LEU A 73 11.01 -3.33 16.99
C LEU A 73 11.43 -4.62 16.25
N ILE A 74 12.24 -5.47 16.88
CA ILE A 74 12.66 -6.76 16.31
C ILE A 74 11.44 -7.65 16.07
N ARG A 75 10.53 -7.74 17.05
CA ARG A 75 9.29 -8.54 16.92
C ARG A 75 8.40 -8.02 15.79
N LEU A 76 8.26 -6.70 15.66
CA LEU A 76 7.52 -6.07 14.57
C LEU A 76 8.15 -6.39 13.21
N GLN A 77 9.48 -6.23 13.09
CA GLN A 77 10.20 -6.54 11.86
C GLN A 77 10.03 -8.01 11.43
N GLN A 78 10.06 -8.95 12.38
CA GLN A 78 9.80 -10.36 12.09
C GLN A 78 8.40 -10.59 11.52
N ARG A 79 7.37 -9.96 12.09
CA ARG A 79 5.99 -10.07 11.58
C ARG A 79 5.82 -9.43 10.21
N LEU A 80 6.45 -8.28 9.99
CA LEU A 80 6.45 -7.62 8.69
C LEU A 80 7.15 -8.47 7.63
N LEU A 81 8.27 -9.12 7.99
CA LEU A 81 8.98 -10.03 7.09
C LEU A 81 8.15 -11.27 6.74
N GLU A 82 7.47 -11.87 7.72
CA GLU A 82 6.53 -12.98 7.47
C GLU A 82 5.40 -12.56 6.53
N PHE A 83 4.88 -11.34 6.69
CA PHE A 83 3.86 -10.79 5.81
C PHE A 83 4.35 -10.57 4.37
N ILE A 84 5.56 -10.04 4.17
CA ILE A 84 6.15 -9.90 2.83
C ILE A 84 6.37 -11.27 2.20
N LYS A 85 6.88 -12.25 2.95
CA LYS A 85 7.04 -13.63 2.47
C LYS A 85 5.70 -14.24 2.06
N PHE A 86 4.63 -13.94 2.79
CA PHE A 86 3.29 -14.35 2.41
C PHE A 86 2.87 -13.74 1.06
N LEU A 87 3.11 -12.45 0.83
CA LEU A 87 2.84 -11.82 -0.47
C LEU A 87 3.64 -12.48 -1.61
N GLN A 88 4.93 -12.75 -1.38
CA GLN A 88 5.81 -13.40 -2.34
C GLN A 88 5.34 -14.82 -2.69
N ASN A 89 4.94 -15.62 -1.68
CA ASN A 89 4.46 -16.98 -1.91
C ASN A 89 3.12 -17.02 -2.68
N ASN A 90 2.39 -15.92 -2.69
CA ASN A 90 1.10 -15.77 -3.36
C ASN A 90 1.19 -14.75 -4.50
N GLU A 91 2.37 -14.60 -5.11
CA GLU A 91 2.64 -13.53 -6.06
C GLU A 91 1.62 -13.51 -7.22
N SER A 92 1.31 -14.69 -7.78
CA SER A 92 0.36 -14.84 -8.88
C SER A 92 -1.08 -14.44 -8.54
N ALA A 93 -1.45 -14.39 -7.26
CA ALA A 93 -2.76 -13.98 -6.80
C ALA A 93 -2.83 -12.47 -6.51
N PHE A 94 -1.71 -11.84 -6.13
CA PHE A 94 -1.68 -10.46 -5.66
C PHE A 94 -1.03 -9.48 -6.65
N PHE A 95 -0.23 -9.96 -7.60
CA PHE A 95 0.50 -9.14 -8.56
C PHE A 95 0.13 -9.54 -9.99
N LEU A 96 0.06 -8.54 -10.86
CA LEU A 96 -0.20 -8.75 -12.28
C LEU A 96 1.06 -9.31 -12.94
N SER A 97 0.89 -10.28 -13.84
CA SER A 97 2.00 -10.82 -14.63
C SER A 97 2.52 -9.84 -15.68
N ALA A 98 1.69 -8.88 -16.10
CA ALA A 98 2.06 -7.79 -16.98
C ALA A 98 1.11 -6.59 -16.77
N TYR A 99 1.66 -5.38 -16.82
CA TYR A 99 0.86 -4.16 -16.88
C TYR A 99 0.41 -3.89 -18.31
N ASP A 100 -0.90 -3.65 -18.50
CA ASP A 100 -1.40 -3.14 -19.77
C ASP A 100 -1.09 -1.63 -19.87
N PRO A 101 -0.28 -1.18 -20.85
CA PRO A 101 0.06 0.22 -21.01
C PRO A 101 -1.16 1.11 -21.29
N LYS A 102 -2.32 0.56 -21.68
CA LYS A 102 -3.53 1.33 -21.96
C LYS A 102 -4.33 1.76 -20.73
N ALA A 103 -4.07 1.18 -19.55
CA ALA A 103 -4.81 1.52 -18.33
C ALA A 103 -4.38 2.88 -17.69
N THR A 104 -3.34 3.53 -18.23
CA THR A 104 -2.85 4.83 -17.73
C THR A 104 -3.48 6.03 -18.45
N GLU A 105 -4.33 5.81 -19.45
CA GLU A 105 -5.06 6.88 -20.13
C GLU A 105 -6.50 6.94 -19.62
N GLY A 106 -6.76 7.89 -18.72
CA GLY A 106 -8.11 8.36 -18.44
C GLY A 106 -8.75 8.85 -19.74
N GLY A 107 -9.63 8.03 -20.31
CA GLY A 107 -10.31 8.31 -21.56
C GLY A 107 -11.79 7.95 -21.44
N GLY A 108 -12.55 8.80 -20.74
CA GLY A 108 -14.00 8.77 -20.85
C GLY A 108 -14.42 9.06 -22.29
N LYS A 109 -15.12 8.11 -22.91
CA LYS A 109 -16.22 8.40 -23.84
C LYS A 109 -17.06 7.16 -24.10
N THR A 110 -18.21 7.13 -23.43
CA THR A 110 -19.44 6.54 -23.95
C THR A 110 -19.74 7.16 -25.32
N LYS A 111 -19.91 6.33 -26.35
CA LYS A 111 -20.87 6.59 -27.43
C LYS A 111 -21.08 5.34 -28.27
N ASP A 112 -22.21 4.70 -28.00
CA ASP A 112 -23.26 4.35 -28.95
C ASP A 112 -22.87 4.40 -30.43
N SER A 113 -22.88 3.23 -31.09
CA SER A 113 -23.43 3.00 -32.43
C SER A 113 -23.61 1.50 -32.64
#